data_AF-A0A1U7CUY4-F1
#
_entry.id   AF-A0A1U7CUY4-F1
#
_cell.length_a   1.000
_cell.length_b   1.000
_cell.length_c   1.000
_cell.angle_alpha   90.00
_cell.angle_beta   90.00
_cell.angle_gamma   90.00
#
_symmetry.space_group_name_H-M   'P 1'
#
loop_
_entity.id
_entity.type
_entity.pdbx_description
1 polymer ?
#
loop_
_entity_poly.entity_id
_entity_poly.type
_entity_poly.pdbx_seq_one_letter_code
_entity_poly.pdbx_strand_id
1 'polypeptide(L)'
;MSKPAQRVETTVVDPTVAPAPGAGGWGWTLLLGVVLTAVYLSNRIDPIGSEDTAAGELLPMAIARGDGPYLDRFAPVLIDRGGGPLSWAMRRSHGHIISRYAIGPALVSLPLVAAQLAILDRIAPGWDRNPGRAFLRAGRMSKVATALIAALTAMAIHRLLRRLGVGPMAAPATLAVALGSNLWMIASQAPWEHSPAVLMLTLSMIFLTPPPTSPARLLLGGATTAMMVCCRPLDLIFAVALMLRVAFERPRALAWLLPGPILLGSALLAYNLWFFQSVMGGLSELEKLHPQLHGRDGTWSGSFAEGLAGTLFSPNRGLFVFCPWLVLALATLPATIGRLRSWPLGRWMLGALVVDLVMLSKYSVWWAGHSFGPRYWTDAMPIFAVLLGFGLEWAWAHSRLLVAGFVVTIVLAVTVQAIGAFCYPSSWNIAPIDVDHKPSRVWDWADSEVARGLREGRQPWSQINDPIWPTGR
;
A
#
# COMPACT_ATOMS: atom_id res chain seq x y z
N MET A 1 -64.95 11.58 -19.69
CA MET A 1 -63.74 10.74 -19.61
C MET A 1 -62.52 11.64 -19.85
N SER A 2 -61.96 12.19 -18.79
CA SER A 2 -60.77 13.06 -18.80
C SER A 2 -59.50 12.21 -18.65
N LYS A 3 -58.54 12.35 -19.58
CA LYS A 3 -57.19 11.78 -19.45
C LYS A 3 -56.42 12.50 -18.35
N PRO A 4 -55.64 11.81 -17.50
CA PRO A 4 -54.81 12.46 -16.50
C PRO A 4 -53.56 13.05 -17.15
N ALA A 5 -53.26 14.31 -16.81
CA ALA A 5 -52.04 15.00 -17.19
C ALA A 5 -50.82 14.36 -16.50
N GLN A 6 -49.85 13.91 -17.30
CA GLN A 6 -48.54 13.49 -16.80
C GLN A 6 -47.83 14.71 -16.21
N ARG A 7 -47.59 14.65 -14.90
CA ARG A 7 -46.78 15.63 -14.16
C ARG A 7 -45.32 15.37 -14.54
N VAL A 8 -44.76 16.24 -15.38
CA VAL A 8 -43.32 16.27 -15.67
C VAL A 8 -42.64 16.76 -14.39
N GLU A 9 -42.06 15.85 -13.61
CA GLU A 9 -41.12 16.20 -12.56
C GLU A 9 -39.86 16.79 -13.22
N THR A 10 -39.81 18.12 -13.26
CA THR A 10 -38.61 18.88 -13.52
C THR A 10 -37.62 18.61 -12.39
N THR A 11 -36.71 17.67 -12.63
CA THR A 11 -35.53 17.47 -11.81
C THR A 11 -34.70 18.76 -11.87
N VAL A 12 -34.77 19.57 -10.82
CA VAL A 12 -33.90 20.72 -10.63
C VAL A 12 -32.48 20.17 -10.45
N VAL A 13 -31.73 20.10 -11.55
CA VAL A 13 -30.30 19.86 -11.53
C VAL A 13 -29.67 21.09 -10.91
N ASP A 14 -29.12 20.92 -9.70
CA ASP A 14 -28.29 21.95 -9.04
C ASP A 14 -27.15 22.36 -9.99
N PRO A 15 -27.13 23.61 -10.49
CA PRO A 15 -26.17 24.06 -11.50
C PRO A 15 -24.73 24.16 -10.96
N THR A 16 -24.50 23.88 -9.67
CA THR A 16 -23.18 23.99 -9.04
C THR A 16 -22.29 22.74 -9.19
N VAL A 17 -22.83 21.63 -9.70
CA VAL A 17 -22.05 20.40 -9.90
C VAL A 17 -21.94 20.09 -11.39
N ALA A 18 -20.85 20.54 -12.01
CA ALA A 18 -20.52 20.14 -13.37
C ALA A 18 -20.57 18.59 -13.49
N PRO A 19 -21.22 18.03 -14.52
CA PRO A 19 -21.24 16.59 -14.72
C PRO A 19 -19.80 16.10 -14.85
N ALA A 20 -19.46 15.10 -14.05
CA ALA A 20 -18.11 14.59 -14.09
C ALA A 20 -17.80 14.01 -15.47
N PRO A 21 -16.64 14.35 -16.06
CA PRO A 21 -16.25 13.78 -17.34
C PRO A 21 -16.25 12.25 -17.22
N GLY A 22 -16.92 11.59 -18.15
CA GLY A 22 -16.91 10.14 -18.21
C GLY A 22 -15.47 9.64 -18.27
N ALA A 23 -15.14 8.60 -17.49
CA ALA A 23 -13.76 8.10 -17.40
C ALA A 23 -13.19 7.53 -18.72
N GLY A 24 -13.96 7.59 -19.81
CA GLY A 24 -13.63 7.00 -21.11
C GLY A 24 -13.68 5.47 -21.09
N GLY A 25 -13.35 4.88 -22.24
CA GLY A 25 -13.28 3.43 -22.41
C GLY A 25 -12.22 2.76 -21.52
N TRP A 26 -12.33 1.45 -21.38
CA TRP A 26 -11.44 0.64 -20.54
C TRP A 26 -10.13 0.21 -21.23
N GLY A 27 -10.03 0.34 -22.56
CA GLY A 27 -8.90 -0.19 -23.35
C GLY A 27 -7.51 0.18 -22.80
N TRP A 28 -7.23 1.48 -22.63
CA TRP A 28 -5.97 1.94 -22.03
C TRP A 28 -5.76 1.46 -20.59
N THR A 29 -6.85 1.35 -19.80
CA THR A 29 -6.74 0.89 -18.41
C THR A 29 -6.34 -0.59 -18.36
N LEU A 30 -6.98 -1.42 -19.20
CA LEU A 30 -6.66 -2.84 -19.29
C LEU A 30 -5.24 -3.06 -19.82
N LEU A 31 -4.83 -2.29 -20.84
CA LEU A 31 -3.46 -2.35 -21.36
C LEU A 31 -2.43 -1.97 -20.29
N LEU A 32 -2.66 -0.91 -19.52
CA LEU A 32 -1.82 -0.54 -18.39
C LEU A 32 -1.72 -1.68 -17.37
N GLY A 33 -2.85 -2.31 -17.03
CA GLY A 33 -2.87 -3.45 -16.11
C GLY A 33 -2.01 -4.62 -16.59
N VAL A 34 -2.14 -5.00 -17.86
CA VAL A 34 -1.36 -6.11 -18.46
C VAL A 34 0.13 -5.77 -18.50
N VAL A 35 0.49 -4.58 -18.98
CA VAL A 35 1.89 -4.15 -19.10
C VAL A 35 2.54 -4.05 -17.71
N LEU A 36 1.87 -3.42 -16.74
CA LEU A 36 2.41 -3.28 -15.39
C LEU A 36 2.52 -4.62 -14.67
N THR A 37 1.58 -5.54 -14.89
CA THR A 37 1.70 -6.92 -14.37
C THR A 37 2.97 -7.58 -14.91
N ALA A 38 3.24 -7.47 -16.22
CA ALA A 38 4.45 -8.01 -16.82
C ALA A 38 5.72 -7.34 -16.24
N VAL A 39 5.72 -6.03 -16.03
CA VAL A 39 6.85 -5.31 -15.42
C VAL A 39 7.08 -5.74 -13.97
N TYR A 40 6.03 -5.79 -13.14
CA TYR A 40 6.14 -6.18 -11.73
C TYR A 40 6.54 -7.64 -11.51
N LEU A 41 6.32 -8.50 -12.50
CA LEU A 41 6.73 -9.90 -12.53
C LEU A 41 8.03 -10.15 -13.31
N SER A 42 8.60 -9.13 -13.96
CA SER A 42 9.84 -9.27 -14.75
C SER A 42 11.09 -9.46 -13.88
N ASN A 43 10.96 -9.22 -12.56
CA ASN A 43 12.00 -9.47 -11.59
C ASN A 43 11.81 -10.85 -10.93
N ARG A 44 12.14 -10.99 -9.65
CA ARG A 44 12.16 -12.29 -8.98
C ARG A 44 10.75 -12.76 -8.63
N ILE A 45 10.47 -14.04 -8.83
CA ILE A 45 9.22 -14.66 -8.39
C ILE A 45 9.27 -15.10 -6.92
N ASP A 46 10.48 -15.35 -6.39
CA ASP A 46 10.63 -15.61 -4.96
C ASP A 46 10.41 -14.28 -4.23
N PRO A 47 9.57 -14.28 -3.18
CA PRO A 47 9.23 -13.05 -2.46
C PRO A 47 10.47 -12.47 -1.80
N ILE A 48 10.35 -11.21 -1.38
CA ILE A 48 11.36 -10.55 -0.57
C ILE A 48 11.61 -11.35 0.73
N GLY A 49 10.72 -12.21 1.23
CA GLY A 49 11.10 -13.11 2.34
C GLY A 49 11.60 -12.35 3.57
N SER A 50 10.96 -11.20 3.85
CA SER A 50 11.14 -10.41 5.05
C SER A 50 10.21 -10.97 6.14
N GLU A 51 10.63 -10.84 7.40
CA GLU A 51 9.92 -11.42 8.53
C GLU A 51 8.52 -10.76 8.67
N ASP A 52 8.44 -9.47 8.31
CA ASP A 52 7.21 -8.68 8.18
C ASP A 52 6.21 -9.25 7.15
N THR A 53 6.67 -9.94 6.11
CA THR A 53 5.83 -10.41 5.01
C THR A 53 5.42 -11.86 5.13
N ALA A 54 6.11 -12.64 5.97
CA ALA A 54 5.88 -14.08 6.12
C ALA A 54 4.42 -14.42 6.44
N ALA A 55 3.76 -13.64 7.31
CA ALA A 55 2.35 -13.84 7.59
C ALA A 55 1.46 -13.62 6.35
N GLY A 56 1.68 -12.52 5.62
CA GLY A 56 0.96 -12.21 4.38
C GLY A 56 1.21 -13.23 3.27
N GLU A 57 2.37 -13.88 3.27
CA GLU A 57 2.72 -14.94 2.32
C GLU A 57 1.96 -16.23 2.57
N LEU A 58 1.74 -16.59 3.84
CA LEU A 58 1.23 -17.90 4.25
C LEU A 58 -0.28 -17.91 4.54
N LEU A 59 -0.81 -16.85 5.13
CA LEU A 59 -2.21 -16.77 5.57
C LEU A 59 -3.23 -16.99 4.43
N PRO A 60 -3.07 -16.41 3.22
CA PRO A 60 -4.03 -16.66 2.15
C PRO A 60 -4.17 -18.14 1.80
N MET A 61 -3.06 -18.88 1.80
CA MET A 61 -3.07 -20.32 1.56
C MET A 61 -3.73 -21.07 2.71
N ALA A 62 -3.39 -20.74 3.96
CA ALA A 62 -3.98 -21.35 5.14
C ALA A 62 -5.51 -21.20 5.15
N ILE A 63 -6.00 -19.98 4.92
CA ILE A 63 -7.44 -19.69 4.85
C ILE A 63 -8.10 -20.49 3.72
N ALA A 64 -7.50 -20.50 2.52
CA ALA A 64 -8.04 -21.25 1.38
C ALA A 64 -8.06 -22.77 1.59
N ARG A 65 -7.19 -23.31 2.46
CA ARG A 65 -7.16 -24.72 2.86
C ARG A 65 -8.12 -25.05 4.00
N GLY A 66 -8.82 -24.06 4.55
CA GLY A 66 -9.75 -24.26 5.67
C GLY A 66 -9.08 -24.23 7.04
N ASP A 67 -7.82 -23.83 7.13
CA ASP A 67 -7.09 -23.70 8.41
C ASP A 67 -7.53 -22.45 9.19
N GLY A 68 -8.37 -21.58 8.59
CA GLY A 68 -8.80 -20.33 9.22
C GLY A 68 -7.65 -19.32 9.34
N PRO A 69 -7.60 -18.48 10.40
CA PRO A 69 -6.53 -17.52 10.61
C PRO A 69 -5.23 -18.13 11.18
N TYR A 70 -5.11 -19.47 11.16
CA TYR A 70 -4.03 -20.21 11.81
C TYR A 70 -2.93 -20.59 10.83
N LEU A 71 -1.68 -20.55 11.30
CA LEU A 71 -0.47 -20.90 10.54
C LEU A 71 0.12 -22.26 10.95
N ASP A 72 -0.65 -23.10 11.66
CA ASP A 72 -0.17 -24.38 12.21
C ASP A 72 0.32 -25.35 11.14
N ARG A 73 -0.26 -25.30 9.94
CA ARG A 73 0.23 -25.99 8.73
C ARG A 73 1.73 -25.80 8.50
N PHE A 74 2.22 -24.61 8.80
CA PHE A 74 3.61 -24.20 8.55
C PHE A 74 4.46 -24.31 9.83
N ALA A 75 3.94 -24.82 10.94
CA ALA A 75 4.70 -25.02 12.16
C ALA A 75 6.05 -25.73 11.95
N PRO A 76 6.18 -26.78 11.10
CA PRO A 76 7.46 -27.46 10.88
C PRO A 76 8.56 -26.62 10.21
N VAL A 77 8.20 -25.49 9.60
CA VAL A 77 9.15 -24.56 8.95
C VAL A 77 9.26 -23.22 9.68
N LEU A 78 8.26 -22.86 10.48
CA LEU A 78 8.25 -21.65 11.29
C LEU A 78 8.92 -21.84 12.66
N ILE A 79 9.05 -23.08 13.12
CA ILE A 79 9.67 -23.43 14.40
C ILE A 79 11.01 -24.10 14.08
N ASP A 80 12.08 -23.64 14.72
CA ASP A 80 13.40 -24.26 14.58
C ASP A 80 13.36 -25.72 15.02
N ARG A 81 14.16 -26.60 14.37
CA ARG A 81 14.15 -28.06 14.60
C ARG A 81 14.56 -28.46 16.03
N GLY A 82 15.02 -27.51 16.85
CA GLY A 82 15.30 -27.65 18.28
C GLY A 82 14.23 -27.07 19.23
N GLY A 83 13.06 -26.66 18.74
CA GLY A 83 12.02 -26.02 19.57
C GLY A 83 12.31 -24.55 19.89
N GLY A 84 13.10 -23.87 19.05
CA GLY A 84 13.42 -22.45 19.20
C GLY A 84 12.19 -21.53 19.17
N PRO A 85 12.33 -20.28 19.63
CA PRO A 85 11.22 -19.33 19.67
C PRO A 85 10.68 -19.05 18.26
N LEU A 86 9.35 -18.81 18.18
CA LEU A 86 8.72 -18.31 16.96
C LEU A 86 9.31 -16.95 16.58
N SER A 87 9.28 -16.65 15.28
CA SER A 87 9.55 -15.32 14.74
C SER A 87 8.77 -14.23 15.51
N TRP A 88 9.35 -13.04 15.62
CA TRP A 88 8.72 -11.90 16.27
C TRP A 88 7.47 -11.40 15.52
N ALA A 89 7.26 -11.81 14.26
CA ALA A 89 6.04 -11.54 13.50
C ALA A 89 4.85 -12.43 13.93
N MET A 90 5.07 -13.49 14.71
CA MET A 90 4.05 -14.50 15.05
C MET A 90 3.99 -14.78 16.55
N ARG A 91 2.84 -15.26 17.01
CA ARG A 91 2.64 -15.71 18.40
C ARG A 91 1.84 -17.00 18.47
N ARG A 92 1.94 -17.69 19.61
CA ARG A 92 0.93 -18.67 20.01
C ARG A 92 -0.22 -17.97 20.71
N SER A 93 -1.45 -18.33 20.36
CA SER A 93 -2.68 -17.90 21.02
C SER A 93 -3.70 -19.03 20.90
N HIS A 94 -4.32 -19.42 22.03
CA HIS A 94 -5.30 -20.51 22.07
C HIS A 94 -4.83 -21.83 21.45
N GLY A 95 -3.54 -22.17 21.61
CA GLY A 95 -2.95 -23.39 21.04
C GLY A 95 -2.52 -23.28 19.57
N HIS A 96 -2.88 -22.20 18.88
CA HIS A 96 -2.61 -21.98 17.46
C HIS A 96 -1.51 -20.96 17.21
N ILE A 97 -0.79 -21.09 16.09
CA ILE A 97 0.13 -20.07 15.60
C ILE A 97 -0.65 -19.03 14.79
N ILE A 98 -0.54 -17.76 15.17
CA ILE A 98 -1.20 -16.63 14.49
C ILE A 98 -0.21 -15.51 14.19
N SER A 99 -0.55 -14.70 13.18
CA SER A 99 0.18 -13.49 12.80
C SER A 99 -0.06 -12.35 13.78
N ARG A 100 0.97 -11.58 14.15
CA ARG A 100 0.80 -10.29 14.84
C ARG A 100 0.39 -9.15 13.89
N TYR A 101 0.71 -9.26 12.60
CA TYR A 101 0.27 -8.33 11.57
C TYR A 101 -1.23 -8.48 11.26
N ALA A 102 -1.82 -7.42 10.70
CA ALA A 102 -3.24 -7.38 10.43
C ALA A 102 -3.69 -8.48 9.45
N ILE A 103 -4.93 -8.97 9.60
CA ILE A 103 -5.47 -10.06 8.76
C ILE A 103 -5.96 -9.55 7.39
N GLY A 104 -6.28 -8.26 7.26
CA GLY A 104 -6.83 -7.68 6.04
C GLY A 104 -6.01 -7.93 4.76
N PRO A 105 -4.67 -7.85 4.76
CA PRO A 105 -3.89 -8.10 3.57
C PRO A 105 -4.05 -9.51 3.02
N ALA A 106 -4.18 -10.49 3.92
CA ALA A 106 -4.43 -11.88 3.55
C ALA A 106 -5.80 -12.06 2.91
N LEU A 107 -6.84 -11.39 3.44
CA LEU A 107 -8.20 -11.45 2.90
C LEU A 107 -8.31 -10.81 1.51
N VAL A 108 -7.63 -9.69 1.27
CA VAL A 108 -7.60 -9.07 -0.07
C VAL A 108 -6.86 -9.94 -1.08
N SER A 109 -5.79 -10.61 -0.66
CA SER A 109 -4.98 -11.48 -1.52
C SER A 109 -5.59 -12.88 -1.73
N LEU A 110 -6.48 -13.30 -0.85
CA LEU A 110 -7.13 -14.62 -0.84
C LEU A 110 -7.69 -15.06 -2.20
N PRO A 111 -8.55 -14.29 -2.92
CA PRO A 111 -9.10 -14.75 -4.19
C PRO A 111 -8.02 -15.01 -5.25
N LEU A 112 -6.93 -14.23 -5.24
CA LEU A 112 -5.82 -14.39 -6.18
C LEU A 112 -4.97 -15.61 -5.84
N VAL A 113 -4.73 -15.87 -4.56
CA VAL A 113 -4.00 -17.07 -4.12
C VAL A 113 -4.86 -18.32 -4.30
N ALA A 114 -6.16 -18.27 -3.99
CA ALA A 114 -7.08 -19.39 -4.17
C ALA A 114 -7.19 -19.84 -5.63
N ALA A 115 -7.21 -18.89 -6.58
CA ALA A 115 -7.17 -19.23 -8.01
C ALA A 115 -5.87 -19.97 -8.40
N GLN A 116 -4.73 -19.54 -7.87
CA GLN A 116 -3.44 -20.19 -8.10
C GLN A 116 -3.38 -21.58 -7.46
N LEU A 117 -3.91 -21.75 -6.25
CA LEU A 117 -4.05 -23.04 -5.57
C LEU A 117 -4.88 -24.03 -6.41
N ALA A 118 -6.04 -23.59 -6.90
CA ALA A 118 -6.92 -24.44 -7.72
C ALA A 118 -6.28 -24.88 -9.06
N ILE A 119 -5.34 -24.10 -9.59
CA ILE A 119 -4.54 -24.48 -10.76
C ILE A 119 -3.45 -25.48 -10.33
N LEU A 120 -2.70 -25.16 -9.27
CA LEU A 120 -1.57 -25.96 -8.81
C LEU A 120 -2.01 -27.37 -8.35
N ASP A 121 -3.17 -27.48 -7.72
CA ASP A 121 -3.77 -28.75 -7.30
C ASP A 121 -4.08 -29.68 -8.47
N ARG A 122 -4.43 -29.12 -9.65
CA ARG A 122 -4.69 -29.92 -10.85
C ARG A 122 -3.41 -30.40 -11.52
N ILE A 123 -2.36 -29.58 -11.54
CA ILE A 123 -1.12 -29.88 -12.27
C ILE A 123 -0.06 -30.59 -11.41
N ALA A 124 -0.14 -30.51 -10.08
CA ALA A 124 0.80 -31.14 -9.17
C ALA A 124 0.12 -31.67 -7.89
N PRO A 125 -0.81 -32.65 -7.98
CA PRO A 125 -1.55 -33.14 -6.81
C PRO A 125 -0.64 -33.52 -5.62
N GLY A 126 -1.01 -33.07 -4.41
CA GLY A 126 -0.26 -33.37 -3.17
C GLY A 126 1.05 -32.59 -2.98
N TRP A 127 1.29 -31.54 -3.78
CA TRP A 127 2.47 -30.67 -3.66
C TRP A 127 2.62 -30.04 -2.27
N ASP A 128 1.54 -29.83 -1.53
CA ASP A 128 1.50 -29.18 -0.22
C ASP A 128 1.60 -30.15 0.96
N ARG A 129 1.76 -31.47 0.72
CA ARG A 129 2.03 -32.46 1.77
C ARG A 129 3.39 -32.28 2.44
N ASN A 130 4.35 -31.68 1.73
CA ASN A 130 5.64 -31.30 2.29
C ASN A 130 5.58 -29.84 2.77
N PRO A 131 5.72 -29.55 4.07
CA PRO A 131 5.60 -28.20 4.62
C PRO A 131 6.58 -27.18 4.02
N GLY A 132 7.82 -27.60 3.71
CA GLY A 132 8.82 -26.74 3.06
C GLY A 132 8.43 -26.37 1.64
N ARG A 133 7.94 -27.34 0.86
CA ARG A 133 7.41 -27.08 -0.49
C ARG A 133 6.16 -26.19 -0.44
N ALA A 134 5.28 -26.43 0.54
CA ALA A 134 4.09 -25.62 0.76
C ALA A 134 4.46 -24.15 1.03
N PHE A 135 5.40 -23.93 1.94
CA PHE A 135 5.94 -22.62 2.30
C PHE A 135 6.51 -21.86 1.09
N LEU A 136 7.40 -22.49 0.32
CA LEU A 136 8.00 -21.84 -0.86
C LEU A 136 6.96 -21.48 -1.93
N ARG A 137 5.97 -22.35 -2.15
CA ARG A 137 4.89 -22.10 -3.12
C ARG A 137 3.95 -21.00 -2.63
N ALA A 138 3.63 -20.95 -1.34
CA ALA A 138 2.84 -19.88 -0.75
C ALA A 138 3.50 -18.52 -0.97
N GLY A 139 4.81 -18.40 -0.70
CA GLY A 139 5.59 -17.20 -0.98
C GLY A 139 5.51 -16.74 -2.44
N ARG A 140 5.71 -17.67 -3.39
CA ARG A 140 5.59 -17.37 -4.84
C ARG A 140 4.20 -16.94 -5.26
N MET A 141 3.16 -17.63 -4.78
CA MET A 141 1.77 -17.28 -5.10
C MET A 141 1.41 -15.90 -4.57
N SER A 142 1.92 -15.57 -3.39
CA SER A 142 1.73 -14.27 -2.76
C SER A 142 2.47 -13.17 -3.51
N LYS A 143 3.71 -13.37 -3.96
CA LYS A 143 4.40 -12.43 -4.88
C LYS A 143 3.57 -12.15 -6.14
N VAL A 144 3.00 -13.19 -6.77
CA VAL A 144 2.12 -13.02 -7.94
C VAL A 144 0.85 -12.25 -7.58
N ALA A 145 0.18 -12.61 -6.47
CA ALA A 145 -1.02 -11.91 -6.00
C ALA A 145 -0.73 -10.43 -5.73
N THR A 146 0.40 -10.11 -5.09
CA THR A 146 0.78 -8.74 -4.77
C THR A 146 1.12 -7.92 -6.02
N ALA A 147 1.81 -8.50 -7.01
CA ALA A 147 2.03 -7.85 -8.29
C ALA A 147 0.72 -7.53 -9.02
N LEU A 148 -0.25 -8.46 -9.00
CA LEU A 148 -1.58 -8.25 -9.56
C LEU A 148 -2.36 -7.17 -8.80
N ILE A 149 -2.29 -7.15 -7.48
CA ILE A 149 -2.91 -6.09 -6.65
C ILE A 149 -2.31 -4.73 -7.00
N ALA A 150 -0.99 -4.61 -7.11
CA ALA A 150 -0.34 -3.35 -7.51
C ALA A 150 -0.74 -2.91 -8.92
N ALA A 151 -0.90 -3.83 -9.86
CA ALA A 151 -1.40 -3.52 -11.21
C ALA A 151 -2.87 -3.06 -11.17
N LEU A 152 -3.71 -3.70 -10.35
CA LEU A 152 -5.09 -3.26 -10.09
C LEU A 152 -5.13 -1.87 -9.44
N THR A 153 -4.20 -1.55 -8.54
CA THR A 153 -4.05 -0.21 -7.95
C THR A 153 -3.74 0.80 -9.04
N ALA A 154 -2.79 0.52 -9.94
CA ALA A 154 -2.48 1.43 -11.05
C ALA A 154 -3.68 1.61 -12.00
N MET A 155 -4.41 0.53 -12.31
CA MET A 155 -5.66 0.62 -13.07
C MET A 155 -6.68 1.51 -12.36
N ALA A 156 -6.87 1.35 -11.05
CA ALA A 156 -7.75 2.16 -10.25
C ALA A 156 -7.32 3.64 -10.24
N ILE A 157 -6.02 3.93 -10.05
CA ILE A 157 -5.45 5.28 -10.14
C ILE A 157 -5.78 5.90 -11.50
N HIS A 158 -5.57 5.18 -12.60
CA HIS A 158 -5.93 5.67 -13.93
C HIS A 158 -7.42 6.01 -14.02
N ARG A 159 -8.32 5.14 -13.54
CA ARG A 159 -9.77 5.42 -13.54
C ARG A 159 -10.13 6.61 -12.66
N LEU A 160 -9.48 6.77 -11.51
CA LEU A 160 -9.64 7.91 -10.63
C LEU A 160 -9.25 9.21 -11.34
N LEU A 161 -8.06 9.26 -11.95
CA LEU A 161 -7.59 10.44 -12.70
C LEU A 161 -8.53 10.80 -13.85
N ARG A 162 -8.98 9.80 -14.61
CA ARG A 162 -9.96 10.00 -15.69
C ARG A 162 -11.30 10.53 -15.17
N ARG A 163 -11.78 10.06 -14.02
CA ARG A 163 -13.01 10.58 -13.37
C ARG A 163 -12.86 12.01 -12.87
N LEU A 164 -11.65 12.42 -12.51
CA LEU A 164 -11.31 13.81 -12.14
C LEU A 164 -11.08 14.70 -13.38
N GLY A 165 -11.25 14.14 -14.58
CA GLY A 165 -11.09 14.87 -15.83
C GLY A 165 -9.65 15.13 -16.20
N VAL A 166 -8.68 14.42 -15.63
CA VAL A 166 -7.31 14.46 -16.12
C VAL A 166 -7.32 13.82 -17.50
N GLY A 167 -7.02 14.60 -18.54
CA GLY A 167 -7.20 14.21 -19.94
C GLY A 167 -6.14 13.22 -20.41
N PRO A 168 -5.35 13.55 -21.46
CA PRO A 168 -4.31 12.65 -21.97
C PRO A 168 -3.19 12.37 -20.96
N MET A 169 -3.03 13.23 -19.93
CA MET A 169 -2.00 13.08 -18.91
C MET A 169 -2.32 12.04 -17.83
N ALA A 170 -3.52 11.44 -17.83
CA ALA A 170 -3.89 10.42 -16.84
C ALA A 170 -3.02 9.16 -16.95
N ALA A 171 -2.73 8.68 -18.16
CA ALA A 171 -1.89 7.50 -18.36
C ALA A 171 -0.41 7.78 -18.01
N PRO A 172 0.23 8.88 -18.48
CA PRO A 172 1.55 9.27 -18.03
C PRO A 172 1.68 9.42 -16.50
N ALA A 173 0.72 10.09 -15.85
CA ALA A 173 0.71 10.23 -14.39
C ALA A 173 0.59 8.88 -13.68
N THR A 174 -0.26 7.99 -14.19
CA THR A 174 -0.39 6.62 -13.65
C THR A 174 0.91 5.85 -13.79
N LEU A 175 1.55 5.86 -14.96
CA LEU A 175 2.82 5.18 -15.19
C LEU A 175 3.93 5.75 -14.30
N ALA A 176 3.97 7.08 -14.15
CA ALA A 176 4.93 7.76 -13.29
C ALA A 176 4.80 7.35 -11.83
N VAL A 177 3.58 7.22 -11.28
CA VAL A 177 3.40 6.74 -9.91
C VAL A 177 3.58 5.23 -9.81
N ALA A 178 3.09 4.45 -10.76
CA ALA A 178 3.22 2.99 -10.77
C ALA A 178 4.68 2.53 -10.81
N LEU A 179 5.50 3.18 -11.62
CA LEU A 179 6.91 2.80 -11.84
C LEU A 179 7.90 3.71 -11.11
N GLY A 180 7.55 4.96 -10.85
CA GLY A 180 8.42 5.95 -10.20
C GLY A 180 8.11 6.17 -8.73
N SER A 181 7.47 5.20 -8.06
CA SER A 181 7.26 5.25 -6.61
C SER A 181 7.36 3.87 -5.96
N ASN A 182 7.19 3.83 -4.65
CA ASN A 182 7.16 2.60 -3.86
C ASN A 182 6.02 1.64 -4.26
N LEU A 183 5.09 2.03 -5.14
CA LEU A 183 4.17 1.06 -5.74
C LEU A 183 4.92 -0.06 -6.48
N TRP A 184 6.04 0.24 -7.13
CA TRP A 184 6.85 -0.78 -7.77
C TRP A 184 7.63 -1.57 -6.73
N MET A 185 8.53 -0.94 -5.97
CA MET A 185 9.46 -1.68 -5.11
C MET A 185 8.82 -2.26 -3.83
N ILE A 186 7.84 -1.58 -3.23
CA ILE A 186 7.17 -2.09 -2.02
C ILE A 186 5.90 -2.83 -2.42
N ALA A 187 4.94 -2.12 -3.00
CA ALA A 187 3.58 -2.64 -3.14
C ALA A 187 3.46 -3.81 -4.12
N SER A 188 4.40 -4.02 -5.04
CA SER A 188 4.32 -5.12 -6.02
C SER A 188 5.27 -6.29 -5.74
N GLN A 189 6.11 -6.20 -4.70
CA GLN A 189 7.20 -7.16 -4.48
C GLN A 189 6.94 -8.17 -3.37
N ALA A 190 6.22 -7.80 -2.32
CA ALA A 190 5.89 -8.72 -1.24
C ALA A 190 4.60 -8.28 -0.56
N PRO A 191 3.86 -9.19 0.09
CA PRO A 191 2.54 -8.93 0.65
C PRO A 191 2.60 -8.15 1.97
N TRP A 192 3.29 -7.00 1.97
CA TRP A 192 3.16 -6.02 3.04
C TRP A 192 1.74 -5.47 3.11
N GLU A 193 1.39 -4.91 4.26
CA GLU A 193 0.09 -4.26 4.51
C GLU A 193 -0.24 -3.16 3.49
N HIS A 194 0.79 -2.51 2.94
CA HIS A 194 0.67 -1.39 2.00
C HIS A 194 -0.04 -1.74 0.69
N SER A 195 0.28 -2.88 0.07
CA SER A 195 -0.22 -3.23 -1.27
C SER A 195 -1.74 -3.29 -1.37
N PRO A 196 -2.44 -4.00 -0.46
CA PRO A 196 -3.89 -3.99 -0.45
C PRO A 196 -4.47 -2.68 0.12
N ALA A 197 -3.81 -2.03 1.08
CA ALA A 197 -4.31 -0.79 1.67
C ALA A 197 -4.39 0.35 0.64
N VAL A 198 -3.36 0.52 -0.19
CA VAL A 198 -3.34 1.54 -1.24
C VAL A 198 -4.41 1.30 -2.33
N LEU A 199 -4.70 0.03 -2.64
CA LEU A 199 -5.82 -0.33 -3.53
C LEU A 199 -7.15 0.10 -2.89
N MET A 200 -7.35 -0.25 -1.61
CA MET A 200 -8.57 0.08 -0.89
C MET A 200 -8.78 1.60 -0.78
N LEU A 201 -7.74 2.39 -0.48
CA LEU A 201 -7.82 3.86 -0.50
C LEU A 201 -8.28 4.37 -1.87
N THR A 202 -7.64 3.89 -2.94
CA THR A 202 -7.96 4.32 -4.31
C THR A 202 -9.41 3.99 -4.68
N LEU A 203 -9.89 2.78 -4.33
CA LEU A 203 -11.26 2.36 -4.57
C LEU A 203 -12.25 3.19 -3.74
N SER A 204 -11.96 3.47 -2.47
CA SER A 204 -12.77 4.36 -1.63
C SER A 204 -12.91 5.74 -2.27
N MET A 205 -11.81 6.30 -2.77
CA MET A 205 -11.83 7.59 -3.46
C MET A 205 -12.69 7.55 -4.73
N ILE A 206 -12.64 6.47 -5.51
CA ILE A 206 -13.47 6.25 -6.71
C ILE A 206 -14.95 6.08 -6.34
N PHE A 207 -15.27 5.30 -5.31
CA PHE A 207 -16.67 5.06 -4.95
C PHE A 207 -17.31 6.33 -4.40
N LEU A 208 -16.56 7.11 -3.62
CA LEU A 208 -16.99 8.37 -3.01
C LEU A 208 -16.86 9.60 -3.94
N THR A 209 -16.34 9.43 -5.18
CA THR A 209 -16.17 10.52 -6.16
C THR A 209 -16.55 10.12 -7.59
N PRO A 210 -17.31 10.92 -8.35
CA PRO A 210 -17.94 12.20 -7.98
C PRO A 210 -19.40 11.99 -7.52
N PRO A 211 -19.98 12.98 -6.81
CA PRO A 211 -21.41 13.01 -6.53
C PRO A 211 -22.27 13.19 -7.80
N PRO A 212 -23.56 12.79 -7.77
CA PRO A 212 -24.23 12.08 -6.68
C PRO A 212 -23.75 10.63 -6.57
N THR A 213 -23.50 10.18 -5.33
CA THR A 213 -23.11 8.81 -5.01
C THR A 213 -24.36 7.98 -4.69
N SER A 214 -24.61 6.92 -5.45
CA SER A 214 -25.71 5.99 -5.17
C SER A 214 -25.50 5.26 -3.84
N PRO A 215 -26.56 4.71 -3.20
CA PRO A 215 -26.44 3.89 -2.00
C PRO A 215 -25.43 2.75 -2.13
N ALA A 216 -25.41 2.05 -3.27
CA ALA A 216 -24.44 0.99 -3.53
C ALA A 216 -22.99 1.51 -3.55
N ARG A 217 -22.74 2.68 -4.15
CA ARG A 217 -21.41 3.31 -4.13
C ARG A 217 -21.02 3.76 -2.72
N LEU A 218 -21.96 4.23 -1.90
CA LEU A 218 -21.70 4.60 -0.51
C LEU A 218 -21.34 3.36 0.32
N LEU A 219 -22.07 2.26 0.17
CA LEU A 219 -21.80 0.99 0.84
C LEU A 219 -20.42 0.45 0.45
N LEU A 220 -20.11 0.39 -0.85
CA LEU A 220 -18.80 -0.05 -1.34
C LEU A 220 -17.68 0.90 -0.91
N GLY A 221 -17.94 2.21 -0.89
CA GLY A 221 -16.99 3.21 -0.40
C GLY A 221 -16.70 3.05 1.09
N GLY A 222 -17.72 2.79 1.91
CA GLY A 222 -17.55 2.46 3.32
C GLY A 222 -16.80 1.14 3.53
N ALA A 223 -17.17 0.09 2.81
CA ALA A 223 -16.53 -1.22 2.92
C ALA A 223 -15.03 -1.16 2.52
N THR A 224 -14.69 -0.48 1.43
CA THR A 224 -13.29 -0.27 1.02
C THR A 224 -12.54 0.62 2.01
N THR A 225 -13.19 1.65 2.57
CA THR A 225 -12.59 2.51 3.61
C THR A 225 -12.24 1.71 4.87
N ALA A 226 -13.11 0.79 5.27
CA ALA A 226 -12.86 -0.06 6.43
C ALA A 226 -11.84 -1.16 6.14
N MET A 227 -11.89 -1.77 4.94
CA MET A 227 -10.93 -2.79 4.55
C MET A 227 -9.50 -2.25 4.47
N MET A 228 -9.33 -0.98 4.09
CA MET A 228 -8.05 -0.27 4.18
C MET A 228 -7.49 -0.30 5.61
N VAL A 229 -8.30 0.05 6.62
CA VAL A 229 -7.91 -0.01 8.04
C VAL A 229 -7.66 -1.44 8.51
N CYS A 230 -8.44 -2.42 8.01
CA CYS A 230 -8.19 -3.84 8.27
C CYS A 230 -6.88 -4.33 7.66
N CYS A 231 -6.40 -3.70 6.57
CA CYS A 231 -5.10 -4.00 5.99
C CYS A 231 -3.98 -3.34 6.80
N ARG A 232 -4.19 -2.08 7.20
CA ARG A 232 -3.20 -1.28 7.90
C ARG A 232 -3.89 -0.29 8.85
N PRO A 233 -3.84 -0.52 10.17
CA PRO A 233 -4.53 0.33 11.14
C PRO A 233 -4.15 1.81 11.10
N LEU A 234 -2.90 2.12 10.70
CA LEU A 234 -2.41 3.51 10.56
C LEU A 234 -3.22 4.31 9.51
N ASP A 235 -3.78 3.65 8.50
CA ASP A 235 -4.58 4.30 7.46
C ASP A 235 -5.96 4.76 7.96
N LEU A 236 -6.25 4.56 9.26
CA LEU A 236 -7.37 5.19 9.93
C LEU A 236 -7.39 6.71 9.71
N ILE A 237 -6.22 7.36 9.54
CA ILE A 237 -6.10 8.78 9.20
C ILE A 237 -6.89 9.12 7.92
N PHE A 238 -6.65 8.37 6.84
CA PHE A 238 -7.35 8.56 5.57
C PHE A 238 -8.82 8.15 5.69
N ALA A 239 -9.12 7.08 6.43
CA ALA A 239 -10.49 6.61 6.63
C ALA A 239 -11.35 7.66 7.33
N VAL A 240 -10.84 8.26 8.41
CA VAL A 240 -11.51 9.34 9.15
C VAL A 240 -11.75 10.54 8.23
N ALA A 241 -10.78 10.94 7.43
CA ALA A 241 -10.97 12.05 6.49
C ALA A 241 -12.08 11.78 5.45
N LEU A 242 -12.17 10.56 4.92
CA LEU A 242 -13.24 10.14 4.01
C LEU A 242 -14.62 10.12 4.70
N MET A 243 -14.69 9.59 5.92
CA MET A 243 -15.94 9.51 6.70
C MET A 243 -16.43 10.90 7.14
N LEU A 244 -15.53 11.75 7.65
CA LEU A 244 -15.84 13.12 8.04
C LEU A 244 -16.37 13.91 6.86
N ARG A 245 -15.77 13.78 5.67
CA ARG A 245 -16.34 14.41 4.48
C ARG A 245 -17.82 14.07 4.32
N VAL A 246 -18.15 12.78 4.29
CA VAL A 246 -19.54 12.34 4.06
C VAL A 246 -20.45 12.79 5.19
N ALA A 247 -19.98 12.74 6.45
CA ALA A 247 -20.73 13.22 7.60
C ALA A 247 -21.06 14.72 7.52
N PHE A 248 -20.09 15.55 7.14
CA PHE A 248 -20.28 17.00 7.05
C PHE A 248 -21.09 17.43 5.82
N GLU A 249 -20.83 16.82 4.67
CA GLU A 249 -21.48 17.24 3.42
C GLU A 249 -22.86 16.60 3.22
N ARG A 250 -23.04 15.37 3.70
CA ARG A 250 -24.24 14.54 3.46
C ARG A 250 -24.50 13.58 4.63
N PRO A 251 -24.86 14.06 5.83
CA PRO A 251 -25.03 13.22 7.02
C PRO A 251 -26.01 12.07 6.81
N ARG A 252 -27.09 12.28 6.04
CA ARG A 252 -28.07 11.22 5.70
C ARG A 252 -27.47 10.08 4.86
N ALA A 253 -26.40 10.34 4.12
CA ALA A 253 -25.69 9.33 3.33
C ALA A 253 -24.91 8.34 4.21
N LEU A 254 -24.66 8.68 5.48
CA LEU A 254 -23.98 7.78 6.43
C LEU A 254 -24.76 6.49 6.66
N ALA A 255 -26.09 6.51 6.59
CA ALA A 255 -26.90 5.29 6.70
C ALA A 255 -26.55 4.24 5.64
N TRP A 256 -26.07 4.66 4.47
CA TRP A 256 -25.64 3.78 3.39
C TRP A 256 -24.14 3.49 3.42
N LEU A 257 -23.34 4.37 4.03
CA LEU A 257 -21.89 4.20 4.12
C LEU A 257 -21.48 3.30 5.30
N LEU A 258 -22.06 3.52 6.47
CA LEU A 258 -21.68 2.89 7.74
C LEU A 258 -21.85 1.36 7.84
N PRO A 259 -22.76 0.68 7.09
CA PRO A 259 -22.87 -0.77 7.22
C PRO A 259 -21.56 -1.54 6.93
N GLY A 260 -20.79 -1.08 5.94
CA GLY A 260 -19.48 -1.67 5.62
C GLY A 260 -18.46 -1.53 6.76
N PRO A 261 -18.18 -0.31 7.25
CA PRO A 261 -17.32 -0.08 8.40
C PRO A 261 -17.77 -0.74 9.69
N ILE A 262 -19.07 -0.76 9.99
CA ILE A 262 -19.59 -1.44 11.17
C ILE A 262 -19.29 -2.94 11.07
N LEU A 263 -19.57 -3.59 9.94
CA LEU A 263 -19.33 -5.02 9.78
C LEU A 263 -17.84 -5.37 9.87
N LEU A 264 -17.01 -4.74 9.04
CA LEU A 264 -15.58 -5.07 8.94
C LEU A 264 -14.80 -4.61 10.19
N GLY A 265 -15.12 -3.42 10.71
CA GLY A 265 -14.51 -2.90 11.93
C GLY A 265 -14.87 -3.74 13.16
N SER A 266 -16.12 -4.18 13.28
CA SER A 266 -16.52 -5.07 14.39
C SER A 266 -15.88 -6.45 14.27
N ALA A 267 -15.76 -7.00 13.07
CA ALA A 267 -15.06 -8.27 12.85
C ALA A 267 -13.57 -8.18 13.21
N LEU A 268 -12.89 -7.10 12.79
CA LEU A 268 -11.49 -6.85 13.16
C LEU A 268 -11.34 -6.67 14.66
N LEU A 269 -12.22 -5.89 15.30
CA LEU A 269 -12.20 -5.67 16.74
C LEU A 269 -12.40 -6.98 17.51
N ALA A 270 -13.37 -7.80 17.09
CA ALA A 270 -13.61 -9.11 17.69
C ALA A 270 -12.39 -10.03 17.53
N TYR A 271 -11.78 -10.07 16.34
CA TYR A 271 -10.54 -10.81 16.09
C TYR A 271 -9.40 -10.34 17.02
N ASN A 272 -9.19 -9.03 17.10
CA ASN A 272 -8.14 -8.41 17.91
C ASN A 272 -8.33 -8.68 19.41
N LEU A 273 -9.56 -8.54 19.91
CA LEU A 273 -9.89 -8.81 21.30
C LEU A 273 -9.77 -10.30 21.62
N TRP A 274 -10.27 -11.19 20.77
CA TRP A 274 -10.20 -12.62 20.99
C TRP A 274 -8.74 -13.11 21.08
N PHE A 275 -7.92 -12.80 20.07
CA PHE A 275 -6.58 -13.37 19.96
C PHE A 275 -5.50 -12.63 20.74
N PHE A 276 -5.66 -11.32 20.97
CA PHE A 276 -4.62 -10.46 21.54
C PHE A 276 -5.06 -9.69 22.79
N GLN A 277 -6.35 -9.71 23.15
CA GLN A 277 -6.88 -8.95 24.28
C GLN A 277 -6.53 -7.45 24.20
N SER A 278 -6.51 -6.92 22.97
CA SER A 278 -6.07 -5.55 22.67
C SER A 278 -6.87 -5.01 21.48
N VAL A 279 -7.26 -3.74 21.51
CA VAL A 279 -7.98 -3.08 20.41
C VAL A 279 -7.11 -3.01 19.15
N MET A 280 -5.81 -2.76 19.30
CA MET A 280 -4.86 -2.71 18.19
C MET A 280 -4.38 -4.11 17.76
N GLY A 281 -4.86 -5.17 18.39
CA GLY A 281 -4.47 -6.55 18.07
C GLY A 281 -2.98 -6.79 18.27
N GLY A 282 -2.39 -7.61 17.40
CA GLY A 282 -0.98 -7.96 17.44
C GLY A 282 -0.03 -6.80 17.20
N LEU A 283 -0.48 -5.71 16.57
CA LEU A 283 0.32 -4.49 16.40
C LEU A 283 0.74 -3.91 17.76
N SER A 284 -0.10 -3.98 18.79
CA SER A 284 0.27 -3.54 20.14
C SER A 284 1.39 -4.36 20.77
N GLU A 285 1.60 -5.59 20.33
CA GLU A 285 2.75 -6.40 20.74
C GLU A 285 4.00 -6.06 19.94
N LEU A 286 3.86 -5.88 18.61
CA LEU A 286 4.97 -5.46 17.75
C LEU A 286 5.60 -4.15 18.21
N GLU A 287 4.75 -3.16 18.52
CA GLU A 287 5.19 -1.85 19.00
C GLU A 287 5.94 -1.92 20.35
N LYS A 288 5.64 -2.93 21.19
CA LYS A 288 6.38 -3.17 22.45
C LYS A 288 7.76 -3.78 22.21
N LEU A 289 8.03 -4.33 21.03
CA LEU A 289 9.33 -4.90 20.67
C LEU A 289 10.33 -3.84 20.17
N HIS A 290 9.92 -2.59 19.95
CA HIS A 290 10.80 -1.53 19.45
C HIS A 290 12.09 -1.31 20.28
N PRO A 291 12.09 -1.39 21.62
CA PRO A 291 13.33 -1.28 22.39
C PRO A 291 14.33 -2.41 22.06
N GLN A 292 13.81 -3.61 21.77
CA GLN A 292 14.63 -4.79 21.48
C GLN A 292 15.09 -4.82 20.02
N LEU A 293 14.20 -4.47 19.09
CA LEU A 293 14.45 -4.57 17.65
C LEU A 293 15.13 -3.32 17.07
N HIS A 294 14.86 -2.14 17.62
CA HIS A 294 15.25 -0.86 17.03
C HIS A 294 15.99 0.09 18.00
N GLY A 295 16.27 -0.37 19.23
CA GLY A 295 16.96 0.45 20.23
C GLY A 295 16.23 1.76 20.56
N ARG A 296 14.89 1.77 20.53
CA ARG A 296 14.06 2.96 20.81
C ARG A 296 13.25 2.78 22.09
N ASP A 297 13.13 3.82 22.90
CA ASP A 297 12.44 3.79 24.20
C ASP A 297 10.92 3.50 24.10
N GLY A 298 10.34 3.71 22.92
CA GLY A 298 8.95 3.36 22.63
C GLY A 298 8.44 3.98 21.34
N THR A 299 7.23 3.59 20.92
CA THR A 299 6.59 3.97 19.65
C THR A 299 6.71 5.45 19.26
N TRP A 300 6.48 6.37 20.22
CA TRP A 300 6.43 7.82 19.98
C TRP A 300 7.63 8.58 20.57
N SER A 301 8.73 7.87 20.85
CA SER A 301 9.98 8.45 21.36
C SER A 301 10.79 9.23 20.31
N GLY A 302 10.41 9.17 19.03
CA GLY A 302 11.13 9.82 17.93
C GLY A 302 11.21 11.35 18.05
N SER A 303 12.33 11.91 17.57
CA SER A 303 12.48 13.36 17.40
C SER A 303 11.66 13.82 16.20
N PHE A 304 10.74 14.76 16.42
CA PHE A 304 9.86 15.25 15.36
C PHE A 304 10.63 15.90 14.21
N ALA A 305 11.63 16.75 14.53
CA ALA A 305 12.41 17.44 13.52
C ALA A 305 13.29 16.48 12.70
N GLU A 306 13.88 15.48 13.36
CA GLU A 306 14.65 14.43 12.69
C GLU A 306 13.76 13.58 11.78
N GLY A 307 12.61 13.12 12.29
CA GLY A 307 11.67 12.31 11.51
C GLY A 307 11.06 13.09 10.34
N LEU A 308 10.74 14.37 10.52
CA LEU A 308 10.23 15.24 9.45
C LEU A 308 11.27 15.43 8.34
N ALA A 309 12.50 15.79 8.71
CA ALA A 309 13.58 15.93 7.74
C ALA A 309 13.88 14.57 7.08
N GLY A 310 13.91 13.50 7.88
CA GLY A 310 14.26 12.16 7.46
C GLY A 310 13.28 11.58 6.46
N THR A 311 11.99 11.56 6.79
CA THR A 311 10.94 10.99 5.94
C THR A 311 10.79 11.71 4.60
N LEU A 312 11.25 12.97 4.50
CA LEU A 312 11.17 13.77 3.28
C LEU A 312 12.48 13.83 2.48
N PHE A 313 13.62 13.97 3.17
CA PHE A 313 14.90 14.36 2.54
C PHE A 313 16.07 13.40 2.82
N SER A 314 15.89 12.36 3.64
CA SER A 314 16.96 11.37 3.85
C SER A 314 17.41 10.77 2.51
N PRO A 315 18.73 10.67 2.23
CA PRO A 315 19.24 10.01 1.03
C PRO A 315 18.76 8.57 0.84
N ASN A 316 18.45 7.88 1.95
CA ASN A 316 18.13 6.45 1.95
C ASN A 316 16.65 6.16 2.25
N ARG A 317 15.91 7.14 2.77
CA ARG A 317 14.51 6.96 3.21
C ARG A 317 13.60 8.15 2.90
N GLY A 318 14.10 9.18 2.23
CA GLY A 318 13.36 10.41 1.97
C GLY A 318 12.44 10.32 0.76
N LEU A 319 11.19 10.76 0.93
CA LEU A 319 10.19 10.82 -0.12
C LEU A 319 10.67 11.56 -1.38
N PHE A 320 11.30 12.72 -1.23
CA PHE A 320 11.72 13.53 -2.37
C PHE A 320 13.00 13.03 -3.05
N VAL A 321 13.75 12.14 -2.40
CA VAL A 321 14.93 11.49 -3.00
C VAL A 321 14.48 10.33 -3.88
N PHE A 322 13.50 9.54 -3.43
CA PHE A 322 13.02 8.36 -4.15
C PHE A 322 11.87 8.68 -5.12
N CYS A 323 11.14 9.78 -4.91
CA CYS A 323 10.05 10.26 -5.76
C CYS A 323 10.24 11.76 -6.10
N PRO A 324 11.34 12.18 -6.75
CA PRO A 324 11.64 13.59 -7.00
C PRO A 324 10.60 14.34 -7.85
N TRP A 325 9.80 13.62 -8.65
CA TRP A 325 8.68 14.22 -9.40
C TRP A 325 7.63 14.88 -8.49
N LEU A 326 7.55 14.45 -7.23
CA LEU A 326 6.62 15.02 -6.27
C LEU A 326 6.97 16.47 -5.92
N VAL A 327 8.25 16.84 -5.94
CA VAL A 327 8.68 18.24 -5.72
C VAL A 327 8.05 19.15 -6.78
N LEU A 328 8.09 18.74 -8.04
CA LEU A 328 7.49 19.50 -9.15
C LEU A 328 5.96 19.48 -9.07
N ALA A 329 5.35 18.34 -8.71
CA ALA A 329 3.90 18.28 -8.50
C ALA A 329 3.45 19.26 -7.40
N LEU A 330 4.17 19.34 -6.28
CA LEU A 330 3.92 20.30 -5.21
C LEU A 330 4.18 21.75 -5.65
N ALA A 331 5.25 22.00 -6.41
CA ALA A 331 5.55 23.33 -6.94
C ALA A 331 4.46 23.87 -7.89
N THR A 332 3.72 22.97 -8.57
CA THR A 332 2.58 23.36 -9.42
C THR A 332 1.29 23.65 -8.67
N LEU A 333 1.21 23.41 -7.36
CA LEU A 333 -0.01 23.59 -6.56
C LEU A 333 -0.67 24.98 -6.69
N PRO A 334 0.07 26.11 -6.64
CA PRO A 334 -0.54 27.43 -6.80
C PRO A 334 -1.25 27.58 -8.15
N ALA A 335 -0.66 27.03 -9.22
CA ALA A 335 -1.24 27.07 -10.56
C ALA A 335 -2.42 26.10 -10.73
N THR A 336 -2.41 24.98 -10.01
CA THR A 336 -3.48 23.96 -10.07
C THR A 336 -4.52 24.11 -8.96
N ILE A 337 -4.51 25.19 -8.18
CA ILE A 337 -5.38 25.35 -7.02
C ILE A 337 -6.87 25.28 -7.36
N GLY A 338 -7.26 25.75 -8.55
CA GLY A 338 -8.63 25.62 -9.07
C GLY A 338 -9.05 24.16 -9.25
N ARG A 339 -8.17 23.33 -9.83
CA ARG A 339 -8.41 21.88 -9.99
C ARG A 339 -8.49 21.18 -8.64
N LEU A 340 -7.60 21.54 -7.72
CA LEU A 340 -7.59 21.00 -6.36
C LEU A 340 -8.87 21.34 -5.59
N ARG A 341 -9.37 22.57 -5.70
CA ARG A 341 -10.66 22.98 -5.12
C ARG A 341 -11.86 22.28 -5.75
N SER A 342 -11.77 21.96 -7.05
CA SER A 342 -12.80 21.21 -7.78
C SER A 342 -12.81 19.71 -7.45
N TRP A 343 -11.71 19.18 -6.90
CA TRP A 343 -11.62 17.79 -6.48
C TRP A 343 -12.41 17.59 -5.18
N PRO A 344 -13.54 16.83 -5.16
CA PRO A 344 -14.43 16.78 -3.99
C PRO A 344 -13.76 16.25 -2.71
N LEU A 345 -12.70 15.44 -2.84
CA LEU A 345 -11.94 14.91 -1.71
C LEU A 345 -10.70 15.76 -1.38
N GLY A 346 -10.38 16.78 -2.18
CA GLY A 346 -9.06 17.43 -2.16
C GLY A 346 -8.65 17.97 -0.80
N ARG A 347 -9.47 18.82 -0.18
CA ARG A 347 -9.15 19.37 1.16
C ARG A 347 -9.00 18.30 2.24
N TRP A 348 -9.81 17.24 2.17
CA TRP A 348 -9.83 16.17 3.16
C TRP A 348 -8.60 15.28 3.02
N MET A 349 -8.22 14.93 1.80
CA MET A 349 -7.03 14.10 1.53
C MET A 349 -5.74 14.88 1.77
N LEU A 350 -5.70 16.18 1.45
CA LEU A 350 -4.55 17.02 1.82
C LEU A 350 -4.42 17.19 3.33
N GLY A 351 -5.54 17.37 4.05
CA GLY A 351 -5.53 17.39 5.51
C GLY A 351 -5.04 16.07 6.10
N ALA A 352 -5.50 14.94 5.54
CA ALA A 352 -5.03 13.61 5.93
C ALA A 352 -3.53 13.43 5.68
N LEU A 353 -2.99 13.91 4.55
CA LEU A 353 -1.55 13.88 4.28
C LEU A 353 -0.73 14.68 5.29
N VAL A 354 -1.25 15.82 5.77
CA VAL A 354 -0.57 16.60 6.81
C VAL A 354 -0.57 15.84 8.15
N VAL A 355 -1.68 15.22 8.52
CA VAL A 355 -1.76 14.40 9.74
C VAL A 355 -0.83 13.18 9.63
N ASP A 356 -0.83 12.50 8.48
CA ASP A 356 0.06 11.38 8.19
C ASP A 356 1.54 11.82 8.28
N LEU A 357 1.91 12.94 7.66
CA LEU A 357 3.25 13.53 7.78
C LEU A 357 3.64 13.75 9.24
N VAL A 358 2.75 14.34 10.06
CA VAL A 358 3.01 14.62 11.47
C VAL A 358 3.20 13.31 12.25
N MET A 359 2.37 12.31 12.00
CA MET A 359 2.48 11.00 12.64
C MET A 359 3.78 10.29 12.26
N LEU A 360 4.09 10.20 10.96
CA LEU A 360 5.34 9.60 10.48
C LEU A 360 6.57 10.34 11.02
N SER A 361 6.51 11.68 11.11
CA SER A 361 7.61 12.50 11.65
C SER A 361 7.83 12.25 13.15
N LYS A 362 6.79 11.92 13.91
CA LYS A 362 6.88 11.66 15.35
C LYS A 362 7.18 10.19 15.69
N TYR A 363 6.93 9.28 14.76
CA TYR A 363 7.15 7.85 14.96
C TYR A 363 8.63 7.54 15.19
N SER A 364 8.90 6.70 16.19
CA SER A 364 10.27 6.39 16.64
C SER A 364 11.10 5.64 15.59
N VAL A 365 10.45 4.88 14.70
CA VAL A 365 11.08 4.07 13.65
C VAL A 365 10.68 4.63 12.27
N TRP A 366 10.73 5.96 12.11
CA TRP A 366 10.29 6.65 10.88
C TRP A 366 10.99 6.17 9.60
N TRP A 367 12.18 5.57 9.71
CA TRP A 367 12.92 4.98 8.58
C TRP A 367 12.37 3.63 8.11
N ALA A 368 11.32 3.13 8.75
CA ALA A 368 10.58 1.92 8.36
C ALA A 368 11.42 0.63 8.36
N GLY A 369 12.40 0.50 9.26
CA GLY A 369 13.18 -0.73 9.46
C GLY A 369 13.90 -1.22 8.20
N HIS A 370 14.03 -2.55 8.06
CA HIS A 370 14.61 -3.25 6.91
C HIS A 370 13.65 -3.23 5.71
N SER A 371 13.62 -2.10 4.99
CA SER A 371 12.87 -1.94 3.74
C SER A 371 13.69 -1.16 2.73
N PHE A 372 13.17 -0.96 1.52
CA PHE A 372 13.77 -0.09 0.51
C PHE A 372 13.04 1.25 0.45
N GLY A 373 13.78 2.35 0.59
CA GLY A 373 13.24 3.70 0.44
C GLY A 373 12.12 4.09 1.43
N PRO A 374 11.30 5.10 1.08
CA PRO A 374 10.30 5.72 1.97
C PRO A 374 9.04 4.86 2.19
N ARG A 375 9.16 3.61 2.65
CA ARG A 375 8.08 2.60 2.70
C ARG A 375 6.74 3.13 3.23
N TYR A 376 6.74 3.93 4.29
CA TYR A 376 5.50 4.44 4.89
C TYR A 376 4.70 5.42 4.03
N TRP A 377 5.30 6.05 3.03
CA TRP A 377 4.56 6.91 2.09
C TRP A 377 3.76 6.14 1.03
N THR A 378 3.89 4.81 0.98
CA THR A 378 3.25 3.99 -0.07
C THR A 378 1.73 4.17 -0.11
N ASP A 379 1.10 4.31 1.05
CA ASP A 379 -0.36 4.37 1.17
C ASP A 379 -0.91 5.70 0.63
N ALA A 380 -0.12 6.77 0.67
CA ALA A 380 -0.45 8.10 0.17
C ALA A 380 -0.33 8.26 -1.36
N MET A 381 0.26 7.27 -2.07
CA MET A 381 0.54 7.36 -3.52
C MET A 381 -0.67 7.71 -4.40
N PRO A 382 -1.92 7.27 -4.13
CA PRO A 382 -3.08 7.66 -4.92
C PRO A 382 -3.39 9.16 -4.83
N ILE A 383 -3.10 9.78 -3.68
CA ILE A 383 -3.26 11.22 -3.48
C ILE A 383 -2.20 11.96 -4.29
N PHE A 384 -0.94 11.50 -4.20
CA PHE A 384 0.15 12.07 -4.99
C PHE A 384 -0.05 11.89 -6.50
N ALA A 385 -0.68 10.81 -6.94
CA ALA A 385 -1.06 10.61 -8.34
C ALA A 385 -2.04 11.67 -8.83
N VAL A 386 -3.00 12.08 -8.00
CA VAL A 386 -3.93 13.19 -8.33
C VAL A 386 -3.17 14.51 -8.48
N LEU A 387 -2.27 14.81 -7.53
CA LEU A 387 -1.44 16.03 -7.59
C LEU A 387 -0.55 16.04 -8.84
N LEU A 388 0.10 14.91 -9.14
CA LEU A 388 0.93 14.75 -10.33
C LEU A 388 0.10 14.88 -11.61
N GLY A 389 -1.10 14.29 -11.65
CA GLY A 389 -2.00 14.39 -12.79
C GLY A 389 -2.40 15.83 -13.11
N PHE A 390 -2.76 16.61 -12.08
CA PHE A 390 -3.06 18.04 -12.25
C PHE A 390 -1.82 18.84 -12.66
N GLY A 391 -0.67 18.58 -12.04
CA GLY A 391 0.59 19.26 -12.36
C GLY A 391 1.06 19.00 -13.79
N LEU A 392 0.99 17.75 -14.27
CA LEU A 392 1.34 17.37 -15.63
C LEU A 392 0.39 17.98 -16.67
N GLU A 393 -0.93 17.97 -16.41
CA GLU A 393 -1.92 18.59 -17.29
C GLU A 393 -1.67 20.09 -17.44
N TRP A 394 -1.40 20.78 -16.34
CA TRP A 394 -1.07 22.19 -16.37
C TRP A 394 0.27 22.48 -17.07
N ALA A 395 1.33 21.74 -16.73
CA ALA A 395 2.64 21.90 -17.35
C ALA A 395 2.61 21.65 -18.85
N TRP A 396 1.88 20.62 -19.30
CA TRP A 396 1.72 20.30 -20.72
C TRP A 396 1.13 21.46 -21.53
N ALA A 397 0.16 22.19 -20.95
CA ALA A 397 -0.50 23.31 -21.60
C ALA A 397 0.31 24.62 -21.54
N HIS A 398 1.17 24.81 -20.53
CA HIS A 398 1.75 26.14 -20.24
C HIS A 398 3.28 26.21 -20.25
N SER A 399 4.01 25.11 -20.04
CA SER A 399 5.47 25.17 -19.87
C SER A 399 6.18 23.89 -20.32
N ARG A 400 6.89 23.97 -21.45
CA ARG A 400 7.76 22.89 -21.95
C ARG A 400 8.92 22.59 -20.99
N LEU A 401 9.44 23.61 -20.30
CA LEU A 401 10.49 23.44 -19.29
C LEU A 401 10.00 22.57 -18.12
N LEU A 402 8.79 22.81 -17.63
CA LEU A 402 8.23 21.99 -16.55
C LEU A 402 7.92 20.57 -17.01
N VAL A 403 7.44 20.39 -18.25
CA VAL A 403 7.29 19.04 -18.83
C VAL A 403 8.64 18.32 -18.86
N ALA A 404 9.71 18.98 -19.32
CA ALA A 404 11.05 18.39 -19.31
C ALA A 404 11.51 18.05 -17.89
N GLY A 405 11.27 18.94 -16.92
CA GLY A 405 11.56 18.69 -15.50
C GLY A 405 10.80 17.47 -14.95
N PHE A 406 9.51 17.35 -15.25
CA PHE A 406 8.72 16.17 -14.88
C PHE A 406 9.28 14.90 -15.52
N VAL A 407 9.59 14.92 -16.81
CA VAL A 407 10.17 13.76 -17.49
C VAL A 407 11.48 13.34 -16.83
N VAL A 408 12.40 14.27 -16.58
CA VAL A 408 13.69 13.98 -15.92
C VAL A 408 13.48 13.38 -14.53
N THR A 409 12.66 14.01 -13.70
CA THR A 409 12.41 13.52 -12.33
C THR A 409 11.64 12.21 -12.29
N ILE A 410 10.72 11.96 -13.22
CA ILE A 410 10.04 10.67 -13.37
C ILE A 410 11.04 9.59 -13.77
N VAL A 411 11.91 9.85 -14.76
CA VAL A 411 12.93 8.88 -15.20
C VAL A 411 13.90 8.55 -14.07
N LEU A 412 14.33 9.55 -13.29
CA LEU A 412 15.16 9.32 -12.11
C LEU A 412 14.45 8.44 -11.07
N ALA A 413 13.18 8.74 -10.76
CA ALA A 413 12.40 7.95 -9.81
C ALA A 413 12.21 6.50 -10.30
N VAL A 414 11.85 6.32 -11.57
CA VAL A 414 11.72 4.99 -12.20
C VAL A 414 13.03 4.21 -12.13
N THR A 415 14.17 4.88 -12.33
CA THR A 415 15.50 4.26 -12.21
C THR A 415 15.77 3.79 -10.79
N VAL A 416 15.51 4.63 -9.78
CA VAL A 416 15.67 4.29 -8.37
C VAL A 416 14.79 3.10 -7.99
N GLN A 417 13.52 3.11 -8.40
CA GLN A 417 12.57 2.05 -8.10
C GLN A 417 12.87 0.75 -8.85
N ALA A 418 13.40 0.82 -10.07
CA ALA A 418 13.91 -0.34 -10.78
C ALA A 418 15.11 -0.96 -10.04
N ILE A 419 16.05 -0.15 -9.58
CA ILE A 419 17.20 -0.65 -8.79
C ILE A 419 16.69 -1.38 -7.55
N GLY A 420 15.74 -0.79 -6.82
CA GLY A 420 15.06 -1.48 -5.72
C GLY A 420 14.47 -2.81 -6.20
N ALA A 421 13.60 -2.78 -7.20
CA ALA A 421 12.84 -3.94 -7.64
C ALA A 421 13.72 -5.11 -8.14
N PHE A 422 14.90 -4.84 -8.70
CA PHE A 422 15.77 -5.88 -9.25
C PHE A 422 16.95 -6.26 -8.34
N CYS A 423 17.44 -5.31 -7.55
CA CYS A 423 18.65 -5.47 -6.75
C CYS A 423 18.39 -5.59 -5.25
N TYR A 424 17.28 -5.07 -4.72
CA TYR A 424 16.90 -5.33 -3.33
C TYR A 424 16.55 -6.82 -3.17
N PRO A 425 16.96 -7.46 -2.06
CA PRO A 425 17.66 -6.91 -0.91
C PRO A 425 19.15 -6.68 -1.16
N SER A 426 19.73 -5.73 -0.43
CA SER A 426 21.17 -5.51 -0.39
C SER A 426 21.66 -5.56 1.06
N SER A 427 22.98 -5.63 1.25
CA SER A 427 23.58 -5.59 2.59
C SER A 427 23.39 -4.24 3.29
N TRP A 428 22.81 -3.22 2.64
CA TRP A 428 22.72 -1.85 3.16
C TRP A 428 22.07 -1.80 4.54
N ASN A 429 20.98 -2.53 4.77
CA ASN A 429 20.28 -2.52 6.05
C ASN A 429 21.12 -3.13 7.19
N ILE A 430 22.12 -3.97 6.89
CA ILE A 430 22.77 -4.86 7.89
C ILE A 430 24.25 -4.54 8.09
N ALA A 431 24.96 -4.12 7.04
CA ALA A 431 26.40 -3.89 7.05
C ALA A 431 26.74 -2.41 6.79
N PRO A 432 27.82 -1.85 7.39
CA PRO A 432 28.74 -2.48 8.34
C PRO A 432 28.14 -2.67 9.74
N ILE A 433 27.02 -2.00 10.03
CA ILE A 433 26.24 -2.14 11.25
C ILE A 433 24.76 -1.98 10.89
N ASP A 434 23.89 -2.74 11.55
CA ASP A 434 22.45 -2.69 11.32
C ASP A 434 21.89 -1.26 11.41
N VAL A 435 21.06 -0.87 10.45
CA VAL A 435 20.41 0.44 10.41
C VAL A 435 19.48 0.65 11.61
N ASP A 436 18.90 -0.42 12.16
CA ASP A 436 18.05 -0.35 13.33
C ASP A 436 18.86 -0.09 14.62
N HIS A 437 20.15 -0.44 14.63
CA HIS A 437 21.07 -0.10 15.73
C HIS A 437 21.80 1.23 15.51
N LYS A 438 22.05 1.62 14.26
CA LYS A 438 22.68 2.91 13.90
C LYS A 438 21.86 3.66 12.83
N PRO A 439 20.70 4.22 13.22
CA PRO A 439 19.78 4.85 12.28
C PRO A 439 20.34 6.09 11.60
N SER A 440 21.39 6.73 12.13
CA SER A 440 22.06 7.86 11.47
C SER A 440 22.63 7.52 10.09
N ARG A 441 22.82 6.22 9.76
CA ARG A 441 23.22 5.75 8.41
C ARG A 441 22.23 6.17 7.32
N VAL A 442 20.96 6.39 7.64
CA VAL A 442 19.98 6.89 6.67
C VAL A 442 20.37 8.25 6.07
N TRP A 443 21.26 9.00 6.72
CA TRP A 443 21.74 10.31 6.28
C TRP A 443 23.05 10.26 5.46
N ASP A 444 23.65 9.08 5.30
CA ASP A 444 24.90 8.93 4.58
C ASP A 444 24.65 8.93 3.05
N TRP A 445 25.16 9.97 2.38
CA TRP A 445 25.11 10.10 0.91
C TRP A 445 26.20 9.28 0.21
N ALA A 446 27.32 9.00 0.88
CA ALA A 446 28.41 8.22 0.31
C ALA A 446 28.08 6.72 0.29
N ASP A 447 27.32 6.27 1.29
CA ASP A 447 26.77 4.93 1.39
C ASP A 447 25.25 4.91 1.20
N SER A 448 24.79 5.14 -0.04
CA SER A 448 23.36 5.07 -0.34
C SER A 448 22.87 3.65 -0.64
N GLU A 449 21.65 3.32 -0.22
CA GLU A 449 20.96 2.05 -0.46
C GLU A 449 20.84 1.76 -1.96
N VAL A 450 20.57 2.80 -2.76
CA VAL A 450 20.49 2.70 -4.23
C VAL A 450 21.85 2.34 -4.82
N ALA A 451 22.92 3.04 -4.42
CA ALA A 451 24.26 2.77 -4.92
C ALA A 451 24.75 1.39 -4.48
N ARG A 452 24.44 0.98 -3.25
CA ARG A 452 24.81 -0.34 -2.74
C ARG A 452 24.08 -1.47 -3.45
N GLY A 453 22.76 -1.33 -3.66
CA GLY A 453 21.98 -2.27 -4.48
C GLY A 453 22.56 -2.42 -5.88
N LEU A 454 22.99 -1.33 -6.53
CA LEU A 454 23.66 -1.40 -7.83
C LEU A 454 25.01 -2.12 -7.80
N ARG A 455 25.85 -1.86 -6.79
CA ARG A 455 27.19 -2.48 -6.66
C ARG A 455 27.10 -3.97 -6.38
N GLU A 456 26.18 -4.38 -5.51
CA GLU A 456 25.97 -5.78 -5.15
C GLU A 456 25.17 -6.51 -6.24
N GLY A 457 24.34 -5.80 -6.99
CA GLY A 457 23.51 -6.37 -8.04
C GLY A 457 22.49 -7.36 -7.48
N ARG A 458 22.15 -8.37 -8.29
CA ARG A 458 21.12 -9.36 -7.94
C ARG A 458 21.68 -10.42 -6.98
N GLN A 459 21.53 -10.22 -5.67
CA GLN A 459 21.97 -11.16 -4.62
C GLN A 459 20.91 -12.22 -4.25
N PRO A 460 21.21 -13.53 -4.17
CA PRO A 460 20.25 -14.54 -3.68
C PRO A 460 19.80 -14.25 -2.24
N TRP A 461 18.50 -14.40 -1.94
CA TRP A 461 17.97 -14.19 -0.58
C TRP A 461 18.64 -15.07 0.47
N SER A 462 19.05 -16.28 0.11
CA SER A 462 19.78 -17.20 1.00
C SER A 462 21.17 -16.72 1.41
N GLN A 463 21.69 -15.63 0.82
CA GLN A 463 23.02 -15.09 1.10
C GLN A 463 22.96 -13.76 1.88
N ILE A 464 21.77 -13.21 2.12
CA ILE A 464 21.61 -12.00 2.93
C ILE A 464 21.12 -12.48 4.29
N ASN A 465 21.97 -12.27 5.30
CA ASN A 465 21.74 -12.62 6.70
C ASN A 465 20.57 -11.80 7.28
N ASP A 466 19.37 -12.01 6.78
CA ASP A 466 18.15 -11.69 7.50
C ASP A 466 18.00 -12.73 8.62
N PRO A 467 17.73 -12.35 9.88
CA PRO A 467 17.57 -13.28 11.02
C PRO A 467 16.60 -14.46 10.78
N ILE A 468 15.79 -14.42 9.74
CA ILE A 468 14.92 -15.51 9.26
C ILE A 468 15.73 -16.74 8.78
N TRP A 469 16.94 -16.52 8.25
CA TRP A 469 17.77 -17.55 7.63
C TRP A 469 19.21 -17.52 8.16
N PRO A 470 19.44 -17.89 9.44
CA PRO A 470 20.80 -18.19 9.86
C PRO A 470 21.35 -19.27 8.92
N THR A 471 22.52 -18.99 8.36
CA THR A 471 23.25 -19.89 7.47
C THR A 471 23.23 -21.32 8.02
N GLY A 472 22.64 -22.26 7.27
CA GLY A 472 22.63 -23.69 7.63
C GLY A 472 21.26 -24.38 7.77
N ARG A 473 20.15 -23.77 7.32
CA ARG A 473 18.81 -24.39 7.28
C ARG A 473 18.55 -25.20 6.01
#